data_AF-A0A956ICE7-F1
#
_entry.id   AF-A0A956ICE7-F1
#
_cell.length_a   1.000
_cell.length_b   1.000
_cell.length_c   1.000
_cell.angle_alpha   90.00
_cell.angle_beta   90.00
_cell.angle_gamma   90.00
#
_symmetry.space_group_name_H-M   'P 1'
#
loop_
_entity.id
_entity.type
_entity.pdbx_description
1 polymer ?
#
loop_
_entity_poly.entity_id
_entity_poly.type
_entity_poly.pdbx_seq_one_letter_code
_entity_poly.pdbx_strand_id
1 'polypeptide(L)'
;MSNRFQPRAGRVLDGRYVLESAIGEGGHALVWRARHQRLGHAVAVKFLREPDDADRRARFLREAQVAAAIRHRNVVEILDVGEEDDHVYMVMEL
;
A
#
# COMPACT_ATOMS: atom_id res chain seq x y z
N MET A 1 -0.18 7.15 -22.61
CA MET A 1 -1.20 6.25 -22.05
C MET A 1 -0.76 5.94 -20.64
N SER A 2 -1.40 6.49 -19.62
CA SER A 2 -0.95 6.33 -18.23
C SER A 2 -1.25 4.91 -17.75
N ASN A 3 -0.23 4.14 -17.37
CA ASN A 3 -0.41 2.84 -16.74
C ASN A 3 -0.95 3.09 -15.32
N ARG A 4 -2.25 2.90 -15.11
CA ARG A 4 -2.91 3.15 -13.82
C ARG A 4 -3.22 1.83 -13.14
N PHE A 5 -2.72 1.64 -11.92
CA PHE A 5 -3.04 0.46 -11.11
C PHE A 5 -4.54 0.30 -10.93
N GLN A 6 -5.04 -0.89 -11.20
CA GLN A 6 -6.44 -1.28 -10.95
C GLN A 6 -6.46 -2.48 -9.99
N PRO A 7 -6.41 -2.24 -8.67
CA PRO A 7 -6.56 -3.30 -7.69
C PRO A 7 -7.95 -3.90 -7.77
N ARG A 8 -8.04 -5.20 -7.48
CA ARG A 8 -9.29 -5.95 -7.41
C ARG A 8 -9.28 -6.91 -6.23
N ALA A 9 -10.45 -7.18 -5.68
CA ALA A 9 -10.62 -8.19 -4.64
C ALA A 9 -10.07 -9.55 -5.11
N GLY A 10 -9.45 -10.30 -4.21
CA GLY A 10 -8.81 -11.58 -4.49
C GLY A 10 -7.40 -11.48 -5.08
N ARG A 11 -6.92 -10.30 -5.50
CA ARG A 11 -5.52 -10.13 -5.91
C ARG A 11 -4.60 -10.41 -4.72
N VAL A 12 -3.53 -11.15 -4.95
CA VAL A 12 -2.52 -11.49 -3.93
C VAL A 12 -1.23 -10.73 -4.20
N LEU A 13 -0.77 -9.95 -3.23
CA LEU A 13 0.51 -9.22 -3.29
C LEU A 13 1.58 -10.02 -2.56
N ASP A 14 2.75 -10.21 -3.18
CA ASP A 14 3.90 -10.97 -2.67
C ASP A 14 3.56 -12.37 -2.12
N GLY A 15 2.45 -12.98 -2.55
CA GLY A 15 1.96 -14.22 -1.93
C GLY A 15 1.56 -14.09 -0.44
N ARG A 16 1.38 -12.86 0.08
CA ARG A 16 1.16 -12.57 1.51
C ARG A 16 -0.14 -11.84 1.79
N TYR A 17 -0.56 -10.91 0.94
CA TYR A 17 -1.71 -10.03 1.22
C TYR A 17 -2.81 -10.20 0.17
N VAL A 18 -4.00 -10.65 0.57
CA VAL A 18 -5.17 -10.75 -0.31
C VAL A 18 -5.97 -9.47 -0.23
N LEU A 19 -6.12 -8.74 -1.33
CA LEU A 19 -6.98 -7.57 -1.38
C LEU A 19 -8.45 -7.98 -1.17
N GLU A 20 -9.15 -7.29 -0.27
CA GLU A 20 -10.56 -7.55 0.06
C GLU A 20 -11.46 -6.46 -0.55
N SER A 21 -11.24 -5.19 -0.21
CA SER A 21 -12.08 -4.07 -0.67
C SER A 21 -11.34 -2.73 -0.63
N ALA A 22 -11.76 -1.77 -1.46
CA ALA A 22 -11.32 -0.39 -1.34
C ALA A 22 -11.90 0.23 -0.05
N ILE A 23 -11.07 0.94 0.70
CA ILE A 23 -11.45 1.62 1.96
C ILE A 23 -11.12 3.11 1.95
N GLY A 24 -10.37 3.59 0.95
CA GLY A 24 -10.05 5.00 0.82
C GLY A 24 -9.44 5.35 -0.52
N GLU A 25 -9.59 6.59 -0.90
CA GLU A 25 -9.06 7.16 -2.13
C GLU A 25 -8.59 8.59 -1.82
N GLY A 26 -7.33 8.87 -2.16
CA GLY A 26 -6.75 10.22 -2.09
C GLY A 26 -6.14 10.59 -3.44
N GLY A 27 -5.73 11.86 -3.62
CA GLY A 27 -5.37 12.41 -4.95
C GLY A 27 -4.51 11.49 -5.83
N HIS A 28 -3.47 10.86 -5.27
CA HIS A 28 -2.56 9.97 -6.02
C HIS A 28 -2.51 8.54 -5.49
N ALA A 29 -3.41 8.17 -4.58
CA ALA A 29 -3.34 6.89 -3.89
C ALA A 29 -4.68 6.18 -3.74
N LEU A 30 -4.65 4.86 -3.77
CA LEU A 30 -5.77 3.97 -3.43
C LEU A 30 -5.43 3.25 -2.14
N VAL A 31 -6.36 3.17 -1.19
CA VAL A 31 -6.20 2.39 0.03
C VAL A 31 -7.19 1.24 0.02
N TRP A 32 -6.68 0.03 0.19
CA TRP A 32 -7.46 -1.20 0.21
C TRP A 32 -7.29 -1.91 1.54
N ARG A 33 -8.38 -2.47 2.06
CA ARG A 33 -8.30 -3.50 3.08
C ARG A 33 -7.77 -4.77 2.42
N ALA A 34 -6.85 -5.45 3.10
CA ALA A 34 -6.34 -6.74 2.71
C ALA A 34 -6.24 -7.68 3.91
N ARG A 35 -6.13 -8.99 3.63
CA ARG A 35 -5.88 -10.04 4.61
C ARG A 35 -4.44 -10.50 4.53
N HIS A 36 -3.70 -10.46 5.63
CA HIS A 36 -2.43 -11.18 5.69
C HIS A 36 -2.72 -12.69 5.73
N GLN A 37 -2.37 -13.44 4.69
CA GLN A 37 -2.76 -14.86 4.56
C GLN A 37 -2.25 -15.74 5.69
N ARG A 38 -0.98 -15.57 6.08
CA ARG A 38 -0.35 -16.39 7.13
C ARG A 38 -0.83 -16.05 8.54
N LEU A 39 -1.07 -14.76 8.81
CA LEU A 39 -1.37 -14.26 10.15
C LEU A 39 -2.86 -14.01 10.39
N GLY A 40 -3.68 -13.99 9.34
CA GLY A 40 -5.14 -13.86 9.41
C GLY A 40 -5.67 -12.48 9.79
N HIS A 41 -4.83 -11.52 10.18
CA HIS A 41 -5.28 -10.16 10.51
C HIS A 41 -5.47 -9.30 9.26
N ALA A 42 -6.25 -8.22 9.43
CA ALA A 42 -6.52 -7.27 8.37
C ALA A 42 -5.41 -6.21 8.35
N VAL A 43 -5.06 -5.73 7.16
CA VAL A 43 -4.09 -4.66 6.94
C VAL A 43 -4.67 -3.65 5.95
N ALA A 44 -4.16 -2.42 5.96
CA ALA A 44 -4.40 -1.46 4.91
C ALA A 44 -3.23 -1.49 3.90
N VAL A 45 -3.54 -1.51 2.61
CA VAL A 45 -2.56 -1.43 1.54
C VAL A 45 -2.80 -0.15 0.76
N LYS A 46 -1.86 0.77 0.83
CA LYS A 46 -1.88 2.03 0.07
C LYS A 46 -1.04 1.86 -1.18
N PHE A 47 -1.60 2.10 -2.35
CA PHE A 47 -0.94 2.06 -3.65
C PHE A 47 -0.71 3.46 -4.19
N LEU A 48 0.43 3.70 -4.85
CA LEU A 48 0.60 4.85 -5.74
C LEU A 48 -0.03 4.54 -7.10
N ARG A 49 -0.92 5.43 -7.58
CA ARG A 49 -1.67 5.20 -8.84
C ARG A 49 -0.92 5.49 -10.13
N GLU A 50 0.03 6.41 -10.06
CA GLU A 50 0.78 6.92 -11.21
C GLU A 50 2.27 6.67 -10.92
N PRO A 51 2.82 5.53 -11.36
CA PRO A 51 4.19 5.13 -11.01
C PRO A 51 5.23 5.92 -11.80
N ASP A 52 4.84 6.47 -12.96
CA ASP A 52 5.71 7.20 -13.89
C ASP A 52 6.18 8.57 -13.34
N ASP A 53 5.51 9.10 -12.32
CA ASP A 53 5.95 10.33 -11.63
C ASP A 53 7.00 9.99 -10.58
N ALA A 54 8.28 10.14 -10.97
CA ALA A 54 9.43 9.84 -10.14
C ALA A 54 9.43 10.62 -8.81
N ASP A 55 8.97 11.88 -8.81
CA ASP A 55 8.91 12.69 -7.61
C ASP A 55 7.86 12.17 -6.63
N ARG A 56 6.69 11.75 -7.13
CA ARG A 56 5.66 11.10 -6.31
C ARG A 56 6.12 9.75 -5.77
N ARG A 57 6.76 8.94 -6.61
CA ARG A 57 7.32 7.65 -6.18
C ARG A 57 8.36 7.85 -5.07
N ALA A 58 9.26 8.82 -5.23
CA ALA A 58 10.27 9.15 -4.22
C ALA A 58 9.63 9.66 -2.91
N ARG A 59 8.62 10.54 -2.98
CA ARG A 59 7.89 11.01 -1.79
C ARG A 59 7.15 9.86 -1.10
N PHE A 60 6.48 8.99 -1.84
CA PHE A 60 5.74 7.86 -1.31
C PHE A 60 6.66 6.90 -0.52
N LEU A 61 7.82 6.55 -1.09
CA LEU A 61 8.78 5.70 -0.40
C LEU A 61 9.41 6.39 0.82
N ARG A 62 9.65 7.69 0.75
CA ARG A 62 10.14 8.49 1.89
C ARG A 62 9.12 8.54 3.02
N GLU A 63 7.83 8.72 2.72
CA GLU A 63 6.74 8.67 3.71
C GLU A 63 6.75 7.34 4.45
N ALA A 64 6.81 6.22 3.71
CA ALA A 64 6.88 4.88 4.30
C ALA A 64 8.09 4.73 5.22
N GLN A 65 9.28 5.15 4.77
CA GLN A 65 10.52 5.07 5.57
C GLN A 65 10.45 5.89 6.85
N VAL A 66 9.94 7.13 6.78
CA VAL A 66 9.80 8.01 7.95
C VAL A 66 8.78 7.44 8.93
N ALA A 67 7.62 7.00 8.44
CA ALA A 67 6.59 6.42 9.29
C ALA A 67 7.06 5.11 9.95
N ALA A 68 7.76 4.24 9.23
CA ALA A 68 8.33 3.00 9.76
C ALA A 68 9.36 3.23 10.88
N ALA A 69 10.02 4.39 10.91
CA ALA A 69 10.98 4.74 11.95
C ALA A 69 10.33 5.20 13.27
N ILE A 70 9.02 5.47 13.27
CA ILE A 70 8.30 5.99 14.44
C ILE A 70 7.46 4.88 15.06
N ARG A 71 7.76 4.53 16.32
CA ARG A 71 6.92 3.62 17.12
C ARG A 71 6.14 4.41 18.16
N HIS A 72 4.88 4.69 17.87
CA HIS A 72 4.03 5.45 18.78
C HIS A 72 2.55 5.10 18.58
N ARG A 73 1.78 5.00 19.67
CA ARG A 73 0.34 4.63 19.67
C ARG A 73 -0.61 5.51 18.85
N ASN A 74 -0.14 6.66 18.38
CA ASN A 74 -0.91 7.61 17.57
C ASN A 74 -0.35 7.72 16.14
N VAL A 75 0.55 6.83 15.73
CA VAL A 75 1.15 6.80 14.41
C VAL A 75 0.93 5.42 13.84
N VAL A 76 0.35 5.36 12.64
CA VAL A 76 0.07 4.11 11.93
C VAL A 76 1.38 3.38 11.66
N GLU A 77 1.47 2.13 12.11
CA GLU A 77 2.63 1.28 11.84
C GLU A 77 2.69 0.85 10.36
N ILE A 78 3.86 1.04 9.75
CA ILE A 78 4.17 0.48 8.43
C ILE A 78 4.76 -0.92 8.60
N LEU A 79 4.08 -1.91 8.03
CA LEU A 79 4.42 -3.33 8.16
C LEU A 79 5.33 -3.81 7.02
N ASP A 80 5.13 -3.30 5.80
CA ASP A 80 5.91 -3.69 4.63
C ASP A 80 5.81 -2.63 3.51
N VAL A 81 6.71 -2.71 2.53
CA VAL A 81 6.68 -1.96 1.27
C VAL A 81 7.00 -2.91 0.13
N GLY A 82 6.22 -2.86 -0.94
CA GLY A 82 6.43 -3.69 -2.11
C GLY A 82 6.13 -2.96 -3.41
N GLU A 83 6.25 -3.68 -4.51
CA GLU A 83 6.01 -3.18 -5.86
C GLU A 83 5.32 -4.28 -6.67
N GLU A 84 4.25 -3.92 -7.37
CA GLU A 84 3.45 -4.83 -8.20
C GLU A 84 3.07 -4.12 -9.51
N ASP A 85 3.35 -4.72 -10.66
CA ASP A 85 3.14 -4.12 -11.98
C ASP A 85 3.71 -2.69 -12.09
N ASP A 86 4.93 -2.45 -11.59
CA ASP A 86 5.58 -1.12 -11.50
C ASP A 86 4.94 -0.14 -10.49
N HIS A 87 3.89 -0.55 -9.77
CA HIS A 87 3.21 0.28 -8.78
C HIS A 87 3.67 -0.05 -7.37
N VAL A 88 4.32 0.93 -6.74
CA VAL A 88 4.71 0.81 -5.33
C VAL A 88 3.49 0.82 -4.41
N TYR A 89 3.56 0.02 -3.35
CA TYR A 89 2.59 0.00 -2.27
C TYR A 89 3.27 -0.07 -0.91
N MET A 90 2.54 0.38 0.12
CA MET A 90 2.91 0.16 1.52
C MET A 90 1.77 -0.54 2.25
N VAL A 91 2.15 -1.45 3.13
CA VAL A 91 1.25 -2.20 4.00
C VAL A 91 1.31 -1.57 5.39
N MET A 92 0.13 -1.33 5.96
CA MET A 92 -0.06 -0.60 7.20
C MET A 92 -0.98 -1.38 8.12
N GLU A 93 -0.88 -1.17 9.43
CA GLU A 93 -1.96 -1.60 10.32
C GLU A 93 -3.30 -0.98 9.91
N LEU A 94 -4.40 -1.69 10.18
CA LEU A 94 -5.77 -1.28 9.85
C LEU A 94 -6.57 -0.94 11.10
#